data_AF-A0A2N7FJL0-F1
#
_entry.id   AF-A0A2N7FJL0-F1
#
_cell.length_a   1.000
_cell.length_b   1.000
_cell.length_c   1.000
_cell.angle_alpha   90.00
_cell.angle_beta   90.00
_cell.angle_gamma   90.00
#
_symmetry.space_group_name_H-M   'P 1'
#
loop_
_entity.id
_entity.type
_entity.pdbx_description
1 polymer ?
#
loop_
_entity_poly.entity_id
_entity_poly.type
_entity_poly.pdbx_seq_one_letter_code
_entity_poly.pdbx_strand_id
1 'polypeptide(L)'
;MLEWNEYLIARKSGVKKLWKPLLEERIRCIESLNEDDLNTYIYNICVAYFDEGCDDIPIQHPKIWGKVLAQWSDEISSNNEKYMLWAFKATCFKDVYKLVGLDPSQLLERVIESNSAHYEAKQLLVLHHIDTLDFALHELPTGLVVEEKACLFAINRCESLIAENPELVTCKNRFGGDFNHYKNLYFAWGEYREKEIQEDFFTWFGKQNITSCLN
;
A
#
# COMPACT_ATOMS: atom_id res chain seq x y z
N MET A 1 -0.95 -7.77 -27.32
CA MET A 1 -0.83 -9.11 -26.71
C MET A 1 0.41 -9.03 -25.82
N LEU A 2 0.26 -9.12 -24.50
CA LEU A 2 1.37 -8.91 -23.56
C LEU A 2 2.54 -9.85 -23.88
N GLU A 3 3.73 -9.29 -24.14
CA GLU A 3 4.94 -10.06 -24.47
C GLU A 3 5.28 -11.15 -23.44
N TRP A 4 4.74 -11.04 -22.23
CA TRP A 4 4.94 -11.99 -21.15
C TRP A 4 4.05 -13.24 -21.22
N ASN A 5 3.06 -13.31 -22.11
CA ASN A 5 2.06 -14.39 -22.12
C ASN A 5 2.68 -15.80 -22.17
N GLU A 6 3.67 -16.04 -23.03
CA GLU A 6 4.32 -17.35 -23.11
C GLU A 6 5.04 -17.71 -21.82
N TYR A 7 5.77 -16.74 -21.23
CA TYR A 7 6.40 -16.92 -19.93
C TYR A 7 5.36 -17.19 -18.85
N LEU A 8 4.24 -16.46 -18.82
CA LEU A 8 3.19 -16.59 -17.82
C LEU A 8 2.51 -17.96 -17.90
N ILE A 9 2.20 -18.45 -19.11
CA ILE A 9 1.66 -19.79 -19.35
C ILE A 9 2.65 -20.85 -18.88
N ALA A 10 3.92 -20.73 -19.27
CA ALA A 10 4.96 -21.65 -18.84
C ALA A 10 5.19 -21.62 -17.32
N ARG A 11 5.11 -20.44 -16.69
CA ARG A 11 5.29 -20.25 -15.24
C ARG A 11 4.16 -20.90 -14.45
N LYS A 12 2.93 -20.84 -14.95
CA LYS A 12 1.75 -21.52 -14.39
C LYS A 12 1.86 -23.04 -14.42
N SER A 13 2.60 -23.62 -15.38
CA SER A 13 2.88 -25.06 -15.39
C SER A 13 3.76 -25.54 -14.23
N GLY A 14 4.51 -24.64 -13.58
CA GLY A 14 5.48 -24.98 -12.55
C GLY A 14 6.78 -25.64 -13.07
N VAL A 15 6.87 -25.97 -14.35
CA VAL A 15 8.02 -26.70 -14.92
C VAL A 15 9.17 -25.73 -15.22
N LYS A 16 10.19 -25.72 -14.36
CA LYS A 16 11.36 -24.83 -14.46
C LYS A 16 12.09 -24.88 -15.81
N LYS A 17 12.17 -26.05 -16.43
CA LYS A 17 12.79 -26.21 -17.75
C LYS A 17 12.06 -25.45 -18.86
N LEU A 18 10.77 -25.13 -18.68
CA LEU A 18 9.95 -24.42 -19.67
C LEU A 18 10.02 -22.90 -19.48
N TRP A 19 9.84 -22.39 -18.26
CA TRP A 19 9.75 -20.94 -18.06
C TRP A 19 11.11 -20.25 -17.94
N LYS A 20 12.16 -20.94 -17.48
CA LYS A 20 13.47 -20.31 -17.28
C LYS A 20 14.09 -19.78 -18.59
N PRO A 21 14.07 -20.53 -19.71
CA PRO A 21 14.57 -20.01 -21.00
C PRO A 21 13.79 -18.77 -21.48
N LEU A 22 12.47 -18.75 -21.30
CA LEU A 22 11.61 -17.61 -21.69
C LEU A 22 11.91 -16.37 -20.85
N LEU A 23 12.18 -16.54 -19.54
CA LEU A 23 12.62 -15.44 -18.68
C LEU A 23 13.96 -14.87 -19.15
N GLU A 24 14.94 -15.73 -19.42
CA GLU A 24 16.26 -15.30 -19.93
C GLU A 24 16.15 -14.58 -21.29
N GLU A 25 15.26 -15.04 -22.16
CA GLU A 25 14.97 -14.37 -23.42
C GLU A 25 14.40 -12.96 -23.20
N ARG A 26 13.43 -12.80 -22.30
CA ARG A 26 12.88 -11.48 -21.95
C ARG A 26 13.93 -10.57 -21.34
N ILE A 27 14.78 -11.09 -20.46
CA ILE A 27 15.90 -10.31 -19.89
C ILE A 27 16.86 -9.86 -21.00
N ARG A 28 17.24 -10.75 -21.93
CA ARG A 28 18.11 -10.37 -23.06
C ARG A 28 17.46 -9.32 -23.96
N CYS A 29 16.16 -9.44 -24.21
CA CYS A 29 15.41 -8.42 -24.95
C CYS A 29 15.53 -7.06 -24.26
N ILE A 30 15.21 -6.99 -22.95
CA ILE A 30 15.31 -5.77 -22.14
C ILE A 30 16.72 -5.19 -22.14
N GLU A 31 17.75 -6.04 -22.02
CA GLU A 31 19.16 -5.61 -22.04
C GLU A 31 19.62 -5.10 -23.42
N SER A 32 18.90 -5.43 -24.49
CA SER A 32 19.21 -5.02 -25.86
C SER A 32 18.49 -3.74 -26.32
N LEU A 33 17.47 -3.29 -25.57
CA LEU A 33 16.73 -2.07 -25.90
C LEU A 33 17.62 -0.83 -25.72
N ASN A 34 17.44 0.15 -26.61
CA ASN A 34 17.96 1.49 -26.39
C ASN A 34 17.16 2.20 -25.28
N GLU A 35 17.58 3.40 -24.89
CA GLU A 35 16.99 4.14 -23.77
C GLU A 35 15.49 4.44 -23.96
N ASP A 36 15.09 4.98 -25.11
CA ASP A 36 13.69 5.34 -25.38
C ASP A 36 12.76 4.11 -25.42
N ASP A 37 13.21 3.05 -26.10
CA ASP A 37 12.47 1.79 -26.17
C ASP A 37 12.41 1.11 -24.80
N LEU A 38 13.50 1.18 -24.01
CA LEU A 38 13.55 0.64 -22.66
C LEU A 38 12.57 1.37 -21.73
N ASN A 39 12.53 2.70 -21.76
CA ASN A 39 11.64 3.50 -20.93
C ASN A 39 10.17 3.18 -21.24
N THR A 40 9.84 3.07 -22.53
CA THR A 40 8.51 2.66 -22.99
C THR A 40 8.18 1.24 -22.52
N TYR A 41 9.15 0.33 -22.62
CA TYR A 41 8.97 -1.06 -22.22
C TYR A 41 8.72 -1.21 -20.72
N ILE A 42 9.54 -0.56 -19.89
CA ILE A 42 9.38 -0.56 -18.43
C ILE A 42 8.06 0.08 -18.02
N TYR A 43 7.67 1.19 -18.65
CA TYR A 43 6.36 1.81 -18.41
C TYR A 43 5.22 0.81 -18.64
N ASN A 44 5.23 0.13 -19.79
CA ASN A 44 4.19 -0.86 -20.12
C ASN A 44 4.17 -2.05 -19.15
N ILE A 45 5.33 -2.50 -18.67
CA ILE A 45 5.40 -3.52 -17.62
C ILE A 45 4.79 -3.02 -16.31
N CYS A 46 5.08 -1.78 -15.92
CA CYS A 46 4.53 -1.20 -14.69
C CYS A 46 3.01 -1.01 -14.79
N VAL A 47 2.48 -0.59 -15.94
CA VAL A 47 1.03 -0.57 -16.20
C VAL A 47 0.43 -1.95 -16.01
N ALA A 48 0.98 -2.96 -16.69
CA ALA A 48 0.48 -4.34 -16.59
C ALA A 48 0.49 -4.85 -15.14
N TYR A 49 1.56 -4.56 -14.40
CA TYR A 49 1.72 -5.02 -13.02
C TYR A 49 0.83 -4.26 -12.03
N PHE A 50 0.95 -2.93 -11.97
CA PHE A 50 0.35 -2.11 -10.91
C PHE A 50 -1.06 -1.59 -11.22
N ASP A 51 -1.45 -1.54 -12.50
CA ASP A 51 -2.75 -1.02 -12.93
C ASP A 51 -3.67 -2.15 -13.43
N GLU A 52 -3.12 -3.17 -14.10
CA GLU A 52 -3.90 -4.27 -14.70
C GLU A 52 -3.89 -5.58 -13.87
N GLY A 53 -3.13 -5.63 -12.76
CA GLY A 53 -3.10 -6.77 -11.84
C GLY A 53 -2.35 -8.01 -12.37
N CYS A 54 -1.36 -7.83 -13.25
CA CYS A 54 -0.52 -8.92 -13.77
C CYS A 54 0.66 -9.23 -12.84
N ASP A 55 0.37 -9.60 -11.60
CA ASP A 55 1.36 -9.77 -10.51
C ASP A 55 2.38 -10.91 -10.74
N ASP A 56 2.10 -11.80 -11.69
CA ASP A 56 2.99 -12.91 -12.09
C ASP A 56 4.21 -12.44 -12.91
N ILE A 57 4.21 -11.19 -13.41
CA ILE A 57 5.36 -10.62 -14.12
C ILE A 57 6.51 -10.42 -13.11
N PRO A 58 7.72 -10.95 -13.37
CA PRO A 58 8.82 -10.93 -12.41
C PRO A 58 9.55 -9.59 -12.40
N ILE A 59 8.82 -8.49 -12.16
CA ILE A 59 9.36 -7.11 -12.19
C ILE A 59 10.52 -6.91 -11.21
N GLN A 60 10.50 -7.61 -10.06
CA GLN A 60 11.56 -7.59 -9.05
C GLN A 60 12.81 -8.42 -9.42
N HIS A 61 12.86 -9.02 -10.61
CA HIS A 61 14.08 -9.69 -11.08
C HIS A 61 15.23 -8.66 -11.13
N PRO A 62 16.44 -8.93 -10.58
CA PRO A 62 17.48 -7.90 -10.42
C PRO A 62 17.88 -7.16 -11.71
N LYS A 63 17.81 -7.86 -12.86
CA LYS A 63 18.12 -7.30 -14.19
C LYS A 63 17.04 -6.36 -14.74
N ILE A 64 15.81 -6.49 -14.25
CA ILE A 64 14.66 -5.65 -14.61
C ILE A 64 14.54 -4.52 -13.59
N TRP A 65 14.56 -4.89 -12.30
CA TRP A 65 14.31 -4.00 -11.19
C TRP A 65 15.26 -2.79 -11.11
N GLY A 66 16.56 -3.00 -11.38
CA GLY A 66 17.50 -1.88 -11.41
C GLY A 66 17.16 -0.82 -12.46
N LYS A 67 16.57 -1.22 -13.59
CA LYS A 67 16.12 -0.31 -14.66
C LYS A 67 14.83 0.40 -14.28
N VAL A 68 13.90 -0.32 -13.64
CA VAL A 68 12.67 0.25 -13.08
C VAL A 68 13.00 1.36 -12.08
N LEU A 69 13.88 1.08 -11.11
CA LEU A 69 14.27 2.07 -10.09
C LEU A 69 14.94 3.31 -10.70
N ALA A 70 15.77 3.13 -11.72
CA ALA A 70 16.44 4.24 -12.40
C ALA A 70 15.41 5.19 -13.06
N GLN A 71 14.50 4.64 -13.86
CA GLN A 71 13.44 5.43 -14.49
C GLN A 71 12.51 6.09 -13.46
N TRP A 72 12.12 5.35 -12.42
CA TRP A 72 11.24 5.88 -11.38
C TRP A 72 11.87 7.06 -10.62
N SER A 73 13.19 7.03 -10.40
CA SER A 73 13.90 8.12 -9.72
C SER A 73 13.70 9.46 -10.44
N ASP A 74 13.85 9.49 -11.75
CA ASP A 74 13.74 10.72 -12.55
C ASP A 74 12.29 11.21 -12.64
N GLU A 75 11.35 10.28 -12.80
CA GLU A 75 9.91 10.57 -12.91
C GLU A 75 9.33 11.08 -11.58
N ILE A 76 9.71 10.48 -10.44
CA ILE A 76 9.27 10.93 -9.11
C ILE A 76 9.88 12.30 -8.76
N SER A 77 11.14 12.53 -9.15
CA SER A 77 11.80 13.84 -9.00
C SER A 77 11.09 14.92 -9.81
N SER A 78 10.45 14.54 -10.91
CA SER A 78 9.64 15.40 -11.78
C SER A 78 8.17 15.51 -11.35
N ASN A 79 7.80 15.00 -10.17
CA ASN A 79 6.42 14.97 -9.65
C ASN A 79 5.43 14.19 -10.52
N ASN A 80 5.86 13.11 -11.18
CA ASN A 80 4.94 12.29 -11.97
C ASN A 80 4.04 11.42 -11.05
N GLU A 81 2.74 11.77 -11.01
CA GLU A 81 1.73 11.14 -10.14
C GLU A 81 1.69 9.62 -10.25
N LYS A 82 1.77 9.10 -11.48
CA LYS A 82 1.66 7.67 -11.76
C LYS A 82 2.81 6.88 -11.17
N TYR A 83 4.03 7.39 -11.29
CA TYR A 83 5.22 6.75 -10.74
C TYR A 83 5.26 6.88 -9.21
N MET A 84 4.75 7.97 -8.64
CA MET A 84 4.59 8.11 -7.18
C MET A 84 3.62 7.05 -6.62
N LEU A 85 2.50 6.79 -7.31
CA LEU A 85 1.55 5.74 -6.94
C LEU A 85 2.17 4.34 -7.03
N TRP A 86 2.86 4.04 -8.13
CA TRP A 86 3.54 2.76 -8.28
C TRP A 86 4.61 2.55 -7.22
N ALA A 87 5.38 3.58 -6.89
CA ALA A 87 6.38 3.52 -5.82
C ALA A 87 5.73 3.29 -4.46
N PHE A 88 4.59 3.92 -4.17
CA PHE A 88 3.82 3.65 -2.95
C PHE A 88 3.35 2.18 -2.89
N LYS A 89 2.74 1.68 -3.97
CA LYS A 89 2.29 0.27 -4.07
C LYS A 89 3.45 -0.73 -3.93
N ALA A 90 4.65 -0.33 -4.34
CA ALA A 90 5.86 -1.15 -4.28
C ALA A 90 6.70 -0.96 -3.01
N THR A 91 6.20 -0.31 -1.95
CA THR A 91 6.97 0.01 -0.74
C THR A 91 7.66 -1.18 -0.08
N CYS A 92 7.12 -2.39 -0.22
CA CYS A 92 7.73 -3.62 0.28
C CYS A 92 8.84 -4.20 -0.63
N PHE A 93 9.03 -3.64 -1.83
CA PHE A 93 10.03 -4.12 -2.79
C PHE A 93 11.41 -3.59 -2.41
N LYS A 94 12.42 -4.38 -2.74
CA LYS A 94 13.81 -4.05 -2.44
C LYS A 94 14.17 -2.67 -3.00
N ASP A 95 14.85 -1.85 -2.18
CA ASP A 95 15.40 -0.55 -2.56
C ASP A 95 14.36 0.56 -2.91
N VAL A 96 13.04 0.30 -2.87
CA VAL A 96 12.02 1.36 -3.08
C VAL A 96 12.09 2.46 -2.04
N TYR A 97 12.39 2.11 -0.78
CA TYR A 97 12.60 3.08 0.32
C TYR A 97 13.63 4.17 -0.02
N LYS A 98 14.56 3.93 -0.95
CA LYS A 98 15.52 4.93 -1.42
C LYS A 98 14.89 6.02 -2.28
N LEU A 99 13.78 5.70 -2.95
CA LEU A 99 13.00 6.62 -3.76
C LEU A 99 11.93 7.34 -2.93
N VAL A 100 11.24 6.58 -2.08
CA VAL A 100 10.07 7.08 -1.33
C VAL A 100 10.43 7.71 0.03
N GLY A 101 11.62 7.44 0.55
CA GLY A 101 12.04 7.88 1.88
C GLY A 101 11.49 7.02 3.00
N LEU A 102 11.54 7.56 4.24
CA LEU A 102 11.10 6.86 5.44
C LEU A 102 9.57 6.87 5.62
N ASP A 103 8.89 7.79 4.96
CA ASP A 103 7.44 7.97 5.08
C ASP A 103 6.80 7.95 3.68
N PRO A 104 6.37 6.76 3.21
CA PRO A 104 5.76 6.63 1.90
C PRO A 104 4.46 7.41 1.73
N SER A 105 3.77 7.76 2.82
CA SER A 105 2.50 8.50 2.75
C SER A 105 2.68 9.87 2.09
N GLN A 106 3.87 10.47 2.20
CA GLN A 106 4.21 11.76 1.58
C GLN A 106 4.10 11.75 0.07
N LEU A 107 4.27 10.58 -0.59
CA LEU A 107 4.04 10.48 -2.03
C LEU A 107 2.57 10.62 -2.38
N LEU A 108 1.68 10.01 -1.59
CA LEU A 108 0.25 10.12 -1.79
C LEU A 108 -0.24 11.53 -1.50
N GLU A 109 0.28 12.17 -0.45
CA GLU A 109 -0.01 13.57 -0.15
C GLU A 109 0.37 14.48 -1.31
N ARG A 110 1.56 14.31 -1.90
CA ARG A 110 1.99 15.07 -3.09
C ARG A 110 1.08 14.85 -4.29
N VAL A 111 0.60 13.62 -4.53
CA VAL A 111 -0.37 13.33 -5.60
C VAL A 111 -1.70 14.05 -5.34
N ILE A 112 -2.18 14.05 -4.09
CA ILE A 112 -3.43 14.72 -3.71
C ILE A 112 -3.29 16.24 -3.80
N GLU A 113 -2.13 16.79 -3.46
CA GLU A 113 -1.82 18.22 -3.61
C GLU A 113 -1.80 18.66 -5.08
N SER A 114 -1.20 17.86 -5.98
CA SER A 114 -1.18 18.17 -7.41
C SER A 114 -2.51 17.91 -8.09
N ASN A 115 -3.25 16.89 -7.63
CA ASN A 115 -4.51 16.44 -8.20
C ASN A 115 -5.48 16.03 -7.08
N SER A 116 -6.21 17.02 -6.56
CA SER A 116 -7.15 16.82 -5.46
C SER A 116 -8.33 15.92 -5.80
N ALA A 117 -8.58 15.62 -7.08
CA ALA A 117 -9.60 14.68 -7.51
C ALA A 117 -9.08 13.22 -7.60
N HIS A 118 -7.81 12.97 -7.30
CA HIS A 118 -7.20 11.65 -7.46
C HIS A 118 -7.70 10.63 -6.42
N TYR A 119 -8.78 9.93 -6.75
CA TYR A 119 -9.48 9.02 -5.84
C TYR A 119 -8.61 7.88 -5.31
N GLU A 120 -7.85 7.21 -6.18
CA GLU A 120 -7.01 6.08 -5.78
C GLU A 120 -5.94 6.48 -4.74
N ALA A 121 -5.32 7.65 -4.89
CA ALA A 121 -4.33 8.16 -3.94
C ALA A 121 -4.96 8.38 -2.55
N LYS A 122 -6.16 8.98 -2.50
CA LYS A 122 -6.92 9.16 -1.25
C LYS A 122 -7.28 7.82 -0.63
N GLN A 123 -7.73 6.85 -1.43
CA GLN A 123 -8.06 5.51 -0.96
C GLN A 123 -6.83 4.81 -0.36
N LEU A 124 -5.70 4.82 -1.06
CA LEU A 124 -4.44 4.24 -0.57
C LEU A 124 -3.95 4.92 0.71
N LEU A 125 -4.13 6.24 0.83
CA LEU A 125 -3.72 7.01 2.02
C LEU A 125 -4.60 6.67 3.23
N VAL A 126 -5.92 6.54 3.04
CA VAL A 126 -6.82 6.04 4.10
C VAL A 126 -6.41 4.63 4.53
N LEU A 127 -6.18 3.72 3.58
CA LEU A 127 -5.76 2.34 3.90
C LEU A 127 -4.42 2.31 4.65
N HIS A 128 -3.46 3.15 4.27
CA HIS A 128 -2.20 3.28 4.98
C HIS A 128 -2.36 3.68 6.46
N HIS A 129 -3.25 4.63 6.73
CA HIS A 129 -3.54 5.05 8.10
C HIS A 129 -4.36 4.02 8.88
N ILE A 130 -5.27 3.28 8.22
CA ILE A 130 -5.94 2.12 8.82
C ILE A 130 -4.91 1.05 9.20
N ASP A 131 -3.96 0.71 8.32
CA ASP A 131 -2.91 -0.26 8.60
C ASP A 131 -1.98 0.22 9.73
N THR A 132 -1.72 1.52 9.83
CA THR A 132 -0.97 2.12 10.94
C THR A 132 -1.69 1.91 12.27
N LEU A 133 -3.01 2.13 12.30
CA LEU A 133 -3.83 1.92 13.50
C LEU A 133 -3.95 0.43 13.86
N ASP A 134 -4.16 -0.45 12.89
CA ASP A 134 -4.16 -1.90 13.08
C ASP A 134 -2.86 -2.38 13.75
N PHE A 135 -1.73 -1.94 13.20
CA PHE A 135 -0.41 -2.26 13.76
C PHE A 135 -0.23 -1.67 15.18
N ALA A 136 -0.62 -0.41 15.38
CA ALA A 136 -0.53 0.27 16.66
C ALA A 136 -1.27 -0.46 17.79
N LEU A 137 -2.47 -0.97 17.47
CA LEU A 137 -3.42 -1.53 18.43
C LEU A 137 -3.27 -3.06 18.58
N HIS A 138 -2.28 -3.67 17.93
CA HIS A 138 -2.14 -5.13 17.90
C HIS A 138 -1.85 -5.74 19.26
N GLU A 139 -1.16 -5.02 20.15
CA GLU A 139 -0.74 -5.49 21.48
C GLU A 139 -1.68 -5.03 22.61
N LEU A 140 -2.87 -4.54 22.27
CA LEU A 140 -3.85 -4.18 23.30
C LEU A 140 -4.25 -5.41 24.16
N PRO A 141 -4.53 -5.22 25.47
CA PRO A 141 -4.53 -3.95 26.20
C PRO A 141 -3.14 -3.50 26.70
N THR A 142 -2.09 -4.29 26.49
CA THR A 142 -0.74 -4.09 27.05
C THR A 142 -0.18 -2.71 26.74
N GLY A 143 -0.35 -2.23 25.51
CA GLY A 143 0.16 -0.94 25.08
C GLY A 143 -0.02 -0.72 23.58
N LEU A 144 0.34 0.48 23.14
CA LEU A 144 0.47 0.76 21.71
C LEU A 144 1.86 0.35 21.22
N VAL A 145 1.91 -0.25 20.03
CA VAL A 145 3.17 -0.61 19.36
C VAL A 145 3.87 0.62 18.76
N VAL A 146 3.12 1.71 18.55
CA VAL A 146 3.62 2.99 18.05
C VAL A 146 3.27 4.12 19.01
N GLU A 147 3.91 5.27 18.82
CA GLU A 147 3.63 6.45 19.64
C GLU A 147 2.19 6.96 19.46
N GLU A 148 1.58 7.40 20.55
CA GLU A 148 0.21 7.92 20.58
C GLU A 148 -0.03 9.05 19.56
N LYS A 149 0.97 9.91 19.36
CA LYS A 149 0.91 10.99 18.36
C LYS A 149 0.70 10.48 16.93
N ALA A 150 1.23 9.30 16.61
CA ALA A 150 1.08 8.69 15.29
C ALA A 150 -0.34 8.15 15.10
N CYS A 151 -0.94 7.55 16.14
CA CYS A 151 -2.34 7.14 16.13
C CYS A 151 -3.28 8.33 15.93
N LEU A 152 -3.07 9.41 16.71
CA LEU A 152 -3.88 10.63 16.59
C LEU A 152 -3.72 11.28 15.22
N PHE A 153 -2.51 11.33 14.67
CA PHE A 153 -2.28 11.82 13.32
C PHE A 153 -3.03 10.99 12.28
N ALA A 154 -2.93 9.66 12.34
CA ALA A 154 -3.63 8.75 11.44
C ALA A 154 -5.16 8.91 11.53
N ILE A 155 -5.70 9.04 12.76
CA ILE A 155 -7.13 9.29 12.99
C ILE A 155 -7.56 10.60 12.34
N ASN A 156 -6.89 11.71 12.68
CA ASN A 156 -7.24 13.04 12.16
C ASN A 156 -7.15 13.08 10.63
N ARG A 157 -6.16 12.41 10.05
CA ARG A 157 -6.00 12.38 8.59
C ARG A 157 -7.10 11.58 7.90
N CYS A 158 -7.46 10.42 8.45
CA CYS A 158 -8.62 9.66 7.98
C CYS A 158 -9.92 10.46 8.08
N GLU A 159 -10.16 11.16 9.19
CA GLU A 159 -11.36 11.99 9.36
C GLU A 159 -11.46 13.10 8.31
N SER A 160 -10.35 13.81 8.05
CA SER A 160 -10.28 14.83 7.02
C SER A 160 -10.58 14.25 5.63
N LEU A 161 -9.94 13.13 5.26
CA LEU A 161 -10.14 12.51 3.94
C LEU A 161 -11.58 12.00 3.76
N ILE A 162 -12.17 11.40 4.79
CA ILE A 162 -13.55 10.88 4.76
C ILE A 162 -14.57 12.02 4.77
N ALA A 163 -14.33 13.11 5.51
CA ALA A 163 -15.21 14.27 5.48
C ALA A 163 -15.28 14.90 4.08
N GLU A 164 -14.16 14.91 3.35
CA GLU A 164 -14.08 15.38 1.98
C GLU A 164 -14.60 14.35 0.95
N ASN A 165 -14.54 13.05 1.26
CA ASN A 165 -14.87 11.95 0.35
C ASN A 165 -15.56 10.82 1.14
N PRO A 166 -16.87 10.96 1.45
CA PRO A 166 -17.59 10.07 2.37
C PRO A 166 -17.55 8.58 1.99
N GLU A 167 -17.43 8.26 0.70
CA GLU A 167 -17.30 6.90 0.19
C GLU A 167 -16.09 6.14 0.74
N LEU A 168 -15.03 6.86 1.16
CA LEU A 168 -13.82 6.29 1.74
C LEU A 168 -14.07 5.63 3.11
N VAL A 169 -15.19 5.91 3.78
CA VAL A 169 -15.57 5.26 5.05
C VAL A 169 -15.67 3.73 4.92
N THR A 170 -15.91 3.25 3.70
CA THR A 170 -16.07 1.82 3.41
C THR A 170 -14.74 1.09 3.20
N CYS A 171 -13.61 1.81 3.18
CA CYS A 171 -12.29 1.23 3.03
C CYS A 171 -11.99 0.27 4.18
N LYS A 172 -11.49 -0.91 3.81
CA LYS A 172 -11.10 -1.97 4.76
C LYS A 172 -9.70 -2.42 4.44
N ASN A 173 -8.91 -2.65 5.48
CA ASN A 173 -7.61 -3.27 5.31
C ASN A 173 -7.73 -4.77 4.94
N ARG A 174 -6.58 -5.41 4.74
CA ARG A 174 -6.47 -6.84 4.41
C ARG A 174 -7.07 -7.79 5.45
N PHE A 175 -7.28 -7.33 6.68
CA PHE A 175 -7.88 -8.10 7.77
C PHE A 175 -9.38 -7.81 7.95
N GLY A 176 -9.95 -6.94 7.11
CA GLY A 176 -11.37 -6.60 7.11
C GLY A 176 -11.77 -5.50 8.10
N GLY A 177 -10.81 -4.92 8.83
CA GLY A 177 -11.05 -3.78 9.72
C GLY A 177 -11.13 -2.47 8.95
N ASP A 178 -12.11 -1.63 9.31
CA ASP A 178 -12.28 -0.28 8.77
C ASP A 178 -11.82 0.80 9.75
N PHE A 179 -11.83 2.06 9.30
CA PHE A 179 -11.43 3.19 10.11
C PHE A 179 -12.19 3.30 11.44
N ASN A 180 -13.51 3.11 11.43
CA ASN A 180 -14.34 3.25 12.63
C ASN A 180 -14.01 2.18 13.66
N HIS A 181 -13.77 0.94 13.21
CA HIS A 181 -13.34 -0.14 14.08
C HIS A 181 -12.09 0.24 14.88
N TYR A 182 -11.02 0.66 14.20
CA TYR A 182 -9.76 0.97 14.87
C TYR A 182 -9.79 2.27 15.66
N LYS A 183 -10.51 3.30 15.17
CA LYS A 183 -10.74 4.54 15.92
C LYS A 183 -11.45 4.27 17.24
N ASN A 184 -12.53 3.48 17.22
CA ASN A 184 -13.30 3.16 18.43
C ASN A 184 -12.45 2.33 19.41
N LEU A 185 -11.66 1.39 18.90
CA LEU A 185 -10.76 0.59 19.72
C LEU A 185 -9.69 1.45 20.42
N TYR A 186 -9.10 2.41 19.70
CA TYR A 186 -8.13 3.37 20.25
C TYR A 186 -8.71 4.20 21.40
N PHE A 187 -9.87 4.84 21.18
CA PHE A 187 -10.48 5.69 22.21
C PHE A 187 -10.99 4.88 23.41
N ALA A 188 -11.56 3.69 23.16
CA ALA A 188 -11.98 2.79 24.22
C ALA A 188 -10.78 2.34 25.08
N TRP A 189 -9.63 2.05 24.46
CA TRP A 189 -8.43 1.71 25.20
C TRP A 189 -7.91 2.87 26.06
N GLY A 190 -7.95 4.10 25.53
CA GLY A 190 -7.62 5.30 26.30
C GLY A 190 -8.50 5.42 27.54
N GLU A 191 -9.82 5.29 27.38
CA GLU A 191 -10.78 5.31 28.49
C GLU A 191 -10.54 4.17 29.50
N TYR A 192 -10.30 2.95 29.01
CA TYR A 192 -10.05 1.78 29.82
C TYR A 192 -8.84 1.97 30.74
N ARG A 193 -7.75 2.52 30.20
CA ARG A 193 -6.53 2.81 30.96
C ARG A 193 -6.72 3.84 32.06
N GLU A 194 -7.59 4.82 31.85
CA GLU A 194 -7.86 5.88 32.84
C GLU A 194 -8.78 5.40 33.98
N LYS A 195 -9.68 4.45 33.71
CA LYS A 195 -10.78 4.09 34.63
C LYS A 195 -10.50 2.90 35.55
N GLU A 196 -9.26 2.38 35.60
CA GLU A 196 -8.84 1.22 36.42
C GLU A 196 -9.85 0.05 36.38
N ILE A 197 -10.38 -0.22 35.19
CA ILE A 197 -11.42 -1.23 34.97
C ILE A 197 -10.84 -2.62 35.28
N GLN A 198 -11.53 -3.37 36.14
CA GLN A 198 -11.09 -4.68 36.62
C GLN A 198 -11.38 -5.82 35.63
N GLU A 199 -12.32 -5.61 34.72
CA GLU A 199 -12.66 -6.55 33.66
C GLU A 199 -11.63 -6.50 32.54
N ASP A 200 -11.34 -7.63 31.89
CA ASP A 200 -10.50 -7.68 30.69
C ASP A 200 -11.00 -6.71 29.61
N PHE A 201 -10.07 -6.00 28.97
CA PHE A 201 -10.37 -4.92 28.02
C PHE A 201 -11.30 -5.36 26.88
N PHE A 202 -11.04 -6.48 26.22
CA PHE A 202 -11.86 -6.92 25.08
C PHE A 202 -13.24 -7.37 25.53
N THR A 203 -13.34 -7.94 26.74
CA THR A 203 -14.62 -8.27 27.35
C THR A 203 -15.44 -7.02 27.65
N TRP A 204 -14.81 -6.00 28.24
CA TRP A 204 -15.45 -4.72 28.54
C TRP A 204 -15.87 -3.98 27.25
N PHE A 205 -14.97 -3.89 26.26
CA PHE A 205 -15.22 -3.25 24.96
C PHE A 205 -16.36 -3.94 24.20
N GLY A 206 -16.41 -5.28 24.23
CA GLY A 206 -17.49 -6.06 23.62
C GLY A 206 -18.87 -5.70 24.17
N LYS A 207 -18.99 -5.47 25.48
CA LYS A 207 -20.26 -5.06 26.10
C LYS A 207 -20.68 -3.65 25.71
N GLN A 208 -19.74 -2.72 25.56
CA GLN A 208 -20.03 -1.35 25.10
C GLN A 208 -20.64 -1.36 23.69
N ASN A 209 -20.04 -2.13 22.77
CA ASN A 209 -20.52 -2.23 21.38
C ASN A 209 -21.88 -2.93 21.24
N ILE A 210 -22.22 -3.88 22.13
CA ILE A 210 -23.55 -4.50 22.15
C ILE A 210 -24.62 -3.49 22.61
N THR A 211 -24.27 -2.64 23.57
CA THR A 211 -25.20 -1.66 24.15
C THR A 211 -25.47 -0.48 23.20
N SER A 212 -24.51 -0.12 22.34
CA SER A 212 -24.69 0.91 21.31
C SER A 212 -25.53 0.47 20.09
N CYS A 213 -25.68 -0.83 19.84
CA CYS A 213 -26.52 -1.37 18.76
C CYS A 213 -27.99 -1.59 19.16
N LEU A 214 -28.30 -1.43 20.45
CA LEU A 214 -29.64 -1.64 21.02
C LEU A 214 -30.36 -0.33 21.38
N ASN A 215 -29.72 0.82 21.16
CA ASN A 215 -30.28 2.16 21.32
C ASN A 215 -30.31 2.89 19.97
#